data_AF-A0A0G1DA29-F1
#
_entry.id   AF-A0A0G1DA29-F1
#
_cell.length_a   1.000
_cell.length_b   1.000
_cell.length_c   1.000
_cell.angle_alpha   90.00
_cell.angle_beta   90.00
_cell.angle_gamma   90.00
#
_symmetry.space_group_name_H-M   'P 1'
#
loop_
_entity.id
_entity.type
_entity.pdbx_description
1 polymer ?
#
loop_
_entity_poly.entity_id
_entity_poly.type
_entity_poly.pdbx_seq_one_letter_code
_entity_poly.pdbx_strand_id
1 'polypeptide(L)' 'MSAAVISKNGTTIRLTDERWTHIAEEHGELADLRTEVLDTVSRPERVLAGGEDELLAVREIEPG' A
#
# COMPACT_ATOMS: atom_id res chain seq x y z
N MET A 1 -16.72 5.91 -1.80
CA MET A 1 -16.10 5.96 -0.46
C MET A 1 -14.60 6.22 -0.61
N SER A 2 -13.91 6.65 0.46
CA SER A 2 -12.46 6.89 0.45
C SER A 2 -11.81 6.36 1.71
N ALA A 3 -10.67 5.68 1.56
CA ALA A 3 -9.81 5.28 2.66
C ALA A 3 -8.58 6.19 2.72
N ALA A 4 -8.09 6.49 3.91
CA ALA A 4 -6.86 7.24 4.12
C ALA A 4 -6.08 6.68 5.30
N VAL A 5 -4.76 6.63 5.15
CA VAL A 5 -3.83 6.22 6.20
C VAL A 5 -2.64 7.17 6.25
N ILE A 6 -1.99 7.26 7.39
CA ILE A 6 -0.72 7.98 7.53
C ILE A 6 0.39 6.95 7.32
N SER A 7 1.29 7.21 6.38
CA SER A 7 2.46 6.37 6.14
C SER A 7 3.45 6.43 7.31
N LYS A 8 4.41 5.51 7.34
CA LYS A 8 5.46 5.50 8.38
C LYS A 8 6.26 6.81 8.48
N ASN A 9 6.38 7.58 7.38
CA ASN A 9 7.06 8.88 7.35
C ASN A 9 6.12 10.08 7.56
N GLY A 10 4.88 9.86 8.02
CA GLY A 10 3.96 10.94 8.38
C GLY A 10 3.18 11.55 7.21
N THR A 11 3.26 10.95 6.02
CA THR A 11 2.54 11.42 4.82
C THR A 11 1.15 10.79 4.76
N THR A 12 0.10 11.59 4.60
CA THR A 12 -1.25 11.06 4.40
C THR A 12 -1.41 10.49 2.99
N ILE A 13 -1.65 9.19 2.90
CA ILE A 13 -1.95 8.48 1.66
C ILE A 13 -3.47 8.27 1.57
N ARG A 14 -4.09 8.76 0.49
CA ARG A 14 -5.53 8.60 0.22
C ARG A 14 -5.76 7.66 -0.95
N LEU A 15 -6.52 6.61 -0.72
CA LEU A 15 -6.91 5.61 -1.70
C LEU A 15 -8.43 5.59 -1.85
N THR A 16 -8.92 6.34 -2.85
CA THR A 16 -10.34 6.36 -3.22
C THR A 16 -10.76 5.04 -3.87
N ASP A 17 -12.06 4.76 -3.86
CA ASP A 17 -12.58 3.56 -4.55
C ASP A 17 -12.25 3.57 -6.05
N GLU A 18 -12.41 4.71 -6.73
CA GLU A 18 -12.05 4.86 -8.16
C GLU A 18 -10.57 4.52 -8.43
N ARG A 19 -9.64 5.03 -7.60
CA ARG A 19 -8.21 4.72 -7.75
C ARG A 19 -7.92 3.25 -7.48
N TRP A 20 -8.60 2.67 -6.50
CA TRP A 20 -8.47 1.23 -6.22
C TRP A 20 -8.99 0.39 -7.39
N THR A 21 -10.12 0.76 -7.98
CA THR A 21 -10.68 0.08 -9.16
C THR A 21 -9.68 0.08 -10.30
N HIS A 22 -9.09 1.23 -10.66
CA HIS A 22 -8.05 1.27 -11.70
C HIS A 22 -6.85 0.39 -11.38
N ILE A 23 -6.37 0.38 -10.12
CA ILE A 23 -5.26 -0.50 -9.72
C ILE A 23 -5.65 -1.97 -9.88
N ALA A 24 -6.81 -2.38 -9.38
CA ALA A 24 -7.25 -3.77 -9.44
C ALA A 24 -7.59 -4.25 -10.86
N GLU A 25 -8.00 -3.36 -11.76
CA GLU A 25 -8.24 -3.67 -13.17
C GLU A 25 -6.95 -3.98 -13.94
N GLU A 26 -5.86 -3.25 -13.64
CA GLU A 26 -4.54 -3.50 -14.25
C GLU A 26 -3.74 -4.58 -13.51
N HIS A 27 -3.98 -4.72 -12.20
CA HIS A 27 -3.30 -5.64 -11.28
C HIS A 27 -4.33 -6.51 -10.56
N GLY A 28 -4.86 -7.51 -11.27
CA GLY A 28 -5.87 -8.42 -10.73
C GLY A 28 -5.42 -9.19 -9.48
N GLU A 29 -4.11 -9.42 -9.33
CA GLU A 29 -3.50 -10.02 -8.13
C GLU A 29 -3.70 -9.19 -6.86
N LEU A 30 -3.99 -7.89 -7.00
CA LEU A 30 -4.21 -6.99 -5.87
C LEU A 30 -5.69 -6.86 -5.48
N ALA A 31 -6.64 -7.37 -6.26
CA ALA A 31 -8.07 -7.04 -6.14
C ALA A 31 -8.64 -7.19 -4.72
N ASP A 32 -8.20 -8.20 -3.97
CA ASP A 32 -8.64 -8.50 -2.61
C ASP A 32 -7.68 -7.97 -1.52
N LEU A 33 -6.59 -7.31 -1.90
CA LEU A 33 -5.50 -6.89 -1.00
C LEU A 33 -5.56 -5.41 -0.59
N ARG A 34 -6.72 -4.75 -0.73
CA ARG A 34 -6.85 -3.31 -0.46
C ARG A 34 -6.44 -2.95 0.96
N THR A 35 -6.92 -3.73 1.92
CA THR A 35 -6.65 -3.52 3.34
C THR A 35 -5.18 -3.75 3.62
N GLU A 36 -4.60 -4.78 3.01
CA GLU A 36 -3.22 -5.20 3.17
C GLU A 36 -2.27 -4.14 2.64
N VAL A 37 -2.59 -3.51 1.51
CA VAL A 37 -1.85 -2.38 0.96
C VAL A 37 -1.88 -1.19 1.93
N LEU A 38 -3.05 -0.81 2.45
CA LEU A 38 -3.19 0.31 3.40
C LEU A 38 -2.47 0.05 4.72
N ASP A 39 -2.55 -1.17 5.22
CA ASP A 39 -1.79 -1.59 6.39
C ASP A 39 -0.29 -1.58 6.14
N THR A 40 0.17 -2.03 4.96
CA THR A 40 1.60 -2.03 4.62
C THR A 40 2.14 -0.61 4.60
N VAL A 41 1.38 0.35 4.08
CA VAL A 41 1.74 1.77 4.09
C VAL A 41 1.84 2.33 5.51
N SER A 42 0.87 2.01 6.37
CA SER A 42 0.75 2.61 7.71
C SER A 42 1.58 1.92 8.79
N ARG A 43 1.73 0.59 8.68
CA ARG A 43 2.40 -0.29 9.64
C ARG A 43 3.25 -1.35 8.90
N PRO A 44 4.27 -0.93 8.14
CA PRO A 44 5.17 -1.87 7.49
C PRO A 44 6.00 -2.63 8.54
N GLU A 45 6.41 -3.84 8.19
CA GLU A 45 7.41 -4.60 8.94
C GLU A 45 8.81 -4.10 8.63
N ARG A 46 9.05 -3.71 7.37
CA ARG A 46 10.33 -3.20 6.88
C ARG A 46 10.10 -2.03 5.95
N VAL A 47 11.01 -1.07 5.99
CA VAL A 47 11.09 0.00 4.99
C VAL A 47 12.44 -0.12 4.31
N LEU A 48 12.43 -0.32 3.00
CA LEU A 48 13.62 -0.47 2.17
C LEU A 48 13.84 0.80 1.34
N ALA A 49 15.11 1.12 1.04
CA ALA A 49 15.40 2.16 0.06
C ALA A 49 15.13 1.63 -1.34
N GLY A 50 14.44 2.42 -2.17
CA GLY A 50 14.27 2.17 -3.60
C GLY A 50 15.46 2.63 -4.43
N GLY A 51 15.34 2.52 -5.74
CA GLY A 51 16.40 2.93 -6.69
C GLY A 51 16.54 4.45 -6.83
N GLU A 52 15.48 5.20 -6.53
CA GLU A 52 15.38 6.64 -6.77
C GLU A 52 14.90 7.39 -5.51
N ASP A 53 15.64 7.28 -4.41
CA ASP A 53 15.34 7.91 -3.09
C ASP A 53 13.95 7.55 -2.49
N GLU A 54 13.31 6.52 -3.02
CA GLU A 54 12.01 6.03 -2.57
C GLU A 54 12.13 5.26 -1.25
N LEU A 55 11.02 5.23 -0.51
CA LEU A 55 10.86 4.37 0.67
C LEU A 55 9.81 3.31 0.38
N LEU A 56 10.25 2.06 0.23
CA LEU A 56 9.41 0.92 -0.07
C LEU A 56 8.94 0.26 1.23
N ALA A 57 7.65 0.39 1.52
CA ALA A 57 7.00 -0.25 2.65
C ALA A 57 6.74 -1.74 2.32
N VAL A 58 7.19 -2.65 3.18
CA VAL A 58 7.07 -4.09 2.99
C VAL A 58 6.45 -4.73 4.22
N ARG A 59 5.50 -5.64 3.97
CA ARG A 59 4.86 -6.49 4.97
C ARG A 59 4.57 -7.87 4.36
N GLU A 60 4.93 -8.92 5.07
CA GLU A 60 4.60 -10.29 4.69
C GLU A 60 3.11 -10.56 4.93
N ILE A 61 2.43 -11.19 3.96
CA ILE A 61 1.01 -11.57 4.08
C ILE A 61 0.83 -13.07 4.32
N GLU A 62 1.80 -13.87 3.85
CA GLU A 62 1.86 -15.31 4.04
C GLU A 62 3.34 -15.70 4.27
N PRO A 63 3.63 -16.62 5.21
CA PRO A 63 4.99 -17.07 5.44
C PRO A 63 5.62 -17.70 4.19
N GLY A 64 6.83 -17.24 3.84
CA GLY A 64 7.68 -17.85 2.80
C GLY A 64 8.40 -19.14 3.21
#